data_AF-A0A5M3VX92-F1
#
_entry.id   AF-A0A5M3VX92-F1
#
_cell.length_a   1.000
_cell.length_b   1.000
_cell.length_c   1.000
_cell.angle_alpha   90.00
_cell.angle_beta   90.00
_cell.angle_gamma   90.00
#
_symmetry.space_group_name_H-M   'P 1'
#
loop_
_entity.id
_entity.type
_entity.pdbx_description
1 polymer ?
#
loop_
_entity_poly.entity_id
_entity_poly.type
_entity_poly.pdbx_seq_one_letter_code
_entity_poly.pdbx_strand_id
1 'polypeptide(L)'
;MGIDPFVLWGTPPESPGGAGPLAGVRLAVKDVFDVAGTPTGAGHPRWLERQEPAAADAAAVARLRAAGAVLAGKTHTDELAYSLGGTNAHYGAPDNPAAPGHVCGGSSSGSAAAVAAGRADLGLGTDTAGSIRVPASYTGLYGFRPTHARAPREGMLPLAPAFDVPGLLTRDLTLLRAAAGALLDGEGGGRATRLCVPPDLWSDLSPRVGAALAPAIARLGLPVHRTPLGHDVTDAFAIAQAAQAWQSHGDWIIRERPEFGPGVAARFARAESLTGEEVALARKALDEAADRLRVLLGDGGVLVLPTAPGVAPAFGRPENRRPATLRLTCLAPLSGTPALSLPAGLLDGRPLGLTLMVARGCDEVLFDLAARV
;
A
#
# COMPACT_ATOMS: atom_id res chain seq x y z
N MET A 1 18.19 13.86 -13.19
CA MET A 1 17.53 12.84 -14.02
C MET A 1 17.03 11.78 -13.05
N GLY A 2 15.72 11.50 -13.01
CA GLY A 2 15.13 10.59 -12.03
C GLY A 2 15.65 9.17 -12.17
N ILE A 3 15.66 8.41 -11.06
CA ILE A 3 15.97 6.98 -11.10
C ILE A 3 14.86 6.25 -11.84
N ASP A 4 15.24 5.27 -12.66
CA ASP A 4 14.28 4.41 -13.37
C ASP A 4 13.36 3.71 -12.34
N PRO A 5 12.03 3.67 -12.53
CA PRO A 5 11.15 2.91 -11.64
C PRO A 5 11.43 1.40 -11.58
N PHE A 6 12.10 0.83 -12.58
CA PHE A 6 12.42 -0.59 -12.67
C PHE A 6 13.85 -0.92 -12.18
N VAL A 7 13.98 -2.05 -11.49
CA VAL A 7 15.28 -2.55 -11.01
C VAL A 7 16.03 -3.30 -12.12
N LEU A 8 17.36 -3.20 -12.12
CA LEU A 8 18.20 -3.78 -13.19
C LEU A 8 18.17 -5.32 -13.26
N TRP A 9 18.00 -5.99 -12.12
CA TRP A 9 17.88 -7.45 -12.02
C TRP A 9 16.43 -7.95 -12.25
N GLY A 10 15.53 -7.03 -12.61
CA GLY A 10 14.09 -7.24 -12.63
C GLY A 10 13.49 -7.43 -14.02
N THR A 11 14.32 -7.58 -15.05
CA THR A 11 13.84 -7.81 -16.42
C THR A 11 13.53 -9.30 -16.57
N PRO A 12 12.24 -9.69 -16.64
CA PRO A 12 11.90 -11.09 -16.84
C PRO A 12 12.23 -11.52 -18.28
N PRO A 13 12.36 -12.83 -18.53
CA PRO A 13 12.38 -13.35 -19.89
C PRO A 13 11.14 -12.87 -20.65
N GLU A 14 11.27 -12.59 -21.95
CA GLU A 14 10.10 -12.29 -22.78
C GLU A 14 9.09 -13.44 -22.66
N SER A 15 7.85 -13.10 -22.32
CA SER A 15 6.74 -14.04 -22.34
C SER A 15 5.63 -13.47 -23.20
N PRO A 16 5.10 -14.25 -24.18
CA PRO A 16 3.96 -13.78 -24.96
C PRO A 16 2.78 -13.48 -24.03
N GLY A 17 2.07 -12.39 -24.31
CA GLY A 17 0.84 -12.07 -23.60
C GLY A 17 -0.21 -13.16 -23.75
N GLY A 18 -1.02 -13.33 -22.71
CA GLY A 18 -2.13 -14.28 -22.71
C GLY A 18 -3.43 -13.65 -23.18
N ALA A 19 -4.44 -14.49 -23.42
CA ALA A 19 -5.84 -14.05 -23.51
C ALA A 19 -6.42 -13.80 -22.11
N GLY A 20 -7.52 -13.07 -22.03
CA GLY A 20 -8.24 -12.81 -20.79
C GLY A 20 -8.50 -11.31 -20.54
N PRO A 21 -9.07 -10.97 -19.37
CA PRO A 21 -9.49 -9.59 -19.07
C PRO A 21 -8.32 -8.61 -18.94
N LEU A 22 -7.08 -9.10 -18.82
CA LEU A 22 -5.86 -8.28 -18.74
C LEU A 22 -4.96 -8.43 -19.98
N ALA A 23 -5.49 -8.95 -21.10
CA ALA A 23 -4.72 -9.09 -22.34
C ALA A 23 -4.09 -7.75 -22.76
N GLY A 24 -2.77 -7.74 -22.96
CA GLY A 24 -2.01 -6.56 -23.37
C GLY A 24 -1.70 -5.55 -22.25
N VAL A 25 -2.18 -5.79 -21.02
CA VAL A 25 -1.88 -4.94 -19.86
C VAL A 25 -0.43 -5.14 -19.42
N ARG A 26 0.34 -4.05 -19.35
CA ARG A 26 1.72 -4.08 -18.85
C ARG A 26 1.74 -4.00 -17.33
N LEU A 27 2.26 -5.04 -16.68
CA LEU A 27 2.31 -5.23 -15.23
C LEU A 27 3.70 -4.90 -14.68
N ALA A 28 3.79 -3.85 -13.86
CA ALA A 28 4.94 -3.56 -13.02
C ALA A 28 4.81 -4.31 -11.68
N VAL A 29 5.85 -5.05 -11.28
CA VAL A 29 5.81 -5.90 -10.07
C VAL A 29 6.80 -5.39 -9.03
N LYS A 30 6.34 -4.99 -7.85
CA LYS A 30 7.23 -4.60 -6.75
C LYS A 30 8.25 -5.70 -6.46
N ASP A 31 9.51 -5.34 -6.25
CA ASP A 31 10.63 -6.27 -6.00
C ASP A 31 10.61 -6.91 -4.59
N VAL A 32 9.43 -7.34 -4.15
CA VAL A 32 9.18 -8.21 -3.00
C VAL A 32 8.34 -9.43 -3.39
N PHE A 33 7.92 -9.52 -4.66
CA PHE A 33 7.27 -10.68 -5.22
C PHE A 33 8.27 -11.46 -6.07
N ASP A 34 8.25 -12.76 -5.91
CA ASP A 34 8.94 -13.67 -6.80
C ASP A 34 8.36 -13.57 -8.21
N VAL A 35 9.26 -13.51 -9.18
CA VAL A 35 8.97 -13.57 -10.61
C VAL A 35 9.94 -14.57 -11.20
N ALA A 36 9.42 -15.60 -11.86
CA ALA A 36 10.19 -16.73 -12.35
C ALA A 36 11.37 -16.26 -13.22
N GLY A 37 12.57 -16.76 -12.92
CA GLY A 37 13.80 -16.39 -13.61
C GLY A 37 14.45 -15.08 -13.17
N THR A 38 13.97 -14.43 -12.10
CA THR A 38 14.59 -13.21 -11.54
C THR A 38 14.80 -13.32 -10.02
N PRO A 39 15.87 -12.75 -9.44
CA PRO A 39 16.11 -12.78 -7.99
C PRO A 39 15.32 -11.67 -7.26
N THR A 40 14.73 -11.93 -6.09
CA THR A 40 13.90 -10.96 -5.34
C THR A 40 14.72 -10.07 -4.41
N GLY A 41 15.02 -8.83 -4.82
CA GLY A 41 16.01 -7.99 -4.17
C GLY A 41 15.54 -7.22 -2.93
N ALA A 42 14.23 -7.06 -2.73
CA ALA A 42 13.62 -6.42 -1.57
C ALA A 42 14.17 -5.02 -1.24
N GLY A 43 14.70 -4.31 -2.23
CA GLY A 43 15.32 -3.02 -2.03
C GLY A 43 16.54 -3.03 -1.11
N HIS A 44 17.26 -4.15 -0.99
CA HIS A 44 18.47 -4.24 -0.15
C HIS A 44 19.60 -5.02 -0.85
N PRO A 45 20.80 -4.44 -1.05
CA PRO A 45 21.89 -5.08 -1.81
C PRO A 45 22.38 -6.37 -1.17
N ARG A 46 22.63 -6.37 0.15
CA ARG A 46 23.05 -7.59 0.87
C ARG A 46 22.00 -8.71 0.86
N TRP A 47 20.72 -8.36 0.77
CA TRP A 47 19.64 -9.35 0.62
C TRP A 47 19.70 -9.95 -0.79
N LEU A 48 19.76 -9.10 -1.81
CA LEU A 48 19.84 -9.47 -3.23
C LEU A 48 21.03 -10.39 -3.54
N GLU A 49 22.21 -10.11 -2.98
CA GLU A 49 23.43 -10.93 -3.14
C GLU A 49 23.25 -12.41 -2.75
N ARG A 50 22.23 -12.71 -1.93
CA ARG A 50 21.93 -14.06 -1.44
C ARG A 50 20.77 -14.72 -2.17
N GLN A 51 20.15 -14.04 -3.14
CA GLN A 51 18.99 -14.56 -3.84
C GLN A 51 19.38 -15.19 -5.17
N GLU A 52 18.98 -16.44 -5.34
CA GLU A 52 18.93 -17.07 -6.65
C GLU A 52 17.67 -16.62 -7.41
N PRO A 53 17.67 -16.70 -8.75
CA PRO A 53 16.46 -16.52 -9.53
C PRO A 53 15.31 -17.41 -9.03
N ALA A 54 14.13 -16.82 -8.84
CA ALA A 54 12.96 -17.57 -8.37
C ALA A 54 12.56 -18.67 -9.38
N ALA A 55 12.21 -19.85 -8.87
CA ALA A 55 11.78 -20.98 -9.71
C ALA A 55 10.36 -20.81 -10.25
N ALA A 56 9.52 -20.03 -9.58
CA ALA A 56 8.13 -19.79 -9.95
C ALA A 56 7.72 -18.36 -9.62
N ASP A 57 6.65 -17.90 -10.25
CA ASP A 57 6.01 -16.63 -9.90
C ASP A 57 5.35 -16.74 -8.52
N ALA A 58 5.35 -15.63 -7.79
CA ALA A 58 4.46 -15.45 -6.65
C ALA A 58 3.00 -15.64 -7.09
N ALA A 59 2.16 -16.18 -6.21
CA ALA A 59 0.79 -16.54 -6.57
C ALA A 59 -0.04 -15.35 -7.10
N ALA A 60 0.19 -14.14 -6.56
CA ALA A 60 -0.45 -12.92 -7.05
C ALA A 60 0.02 -12.55 -8.48
N VAL A 61 1.31 -12.73 -8.78
CA VAL A 61 1.87 -12.50 -10.13
C VAL A 61 1.30 -13.54 -11.10
N ALA A 62 1.29 -14.81 -10.70
CA ALA A 62 0.78 -15.91 -11.52
C ALA A 62 -0.69 -15.69 -11.91
N ARG A 63 -1.55 -15.26 -10.97
CA ARG A 63 -2.96 -14.93 -11.25
C ARG A 63 -3.13 -13.82 -12.28
N LEU A 64 -2.38 -12.72 -12.13
CA LEU A 64 -2.47 -11.60 -13.06
C LEU A 64 -1.95 -11.96 -14.47
N ARG A 65 -0.87 -12.75 -14.56
CA ARG A 65 -0.37 -13.27 -15.85
C ARG A 65 -1.34 -14.26 -16.50
N ALA A 66 -1.95 -15.15 -15.72
CA ALA A 66 -2.96 -16.08 -16.20
C ALA A 66 -4.20 -15.36 -16.76
N ALA A 67 -4.50 -14.15 -16.28
CA ALA A 67 -5.55 -13.29 -16.82
C ALA A 67 -5.11 -12.48 -18.07
N GLY A 68 -3.88 -12.66 -18.56
CA GLY A 68 -3.38 -12.09 -19.81
C GLY A 68 -2.34 -10.97 -19.67
N ALA A 69 -2.02 -10.55 -18.44
CA ALA A 69 -1.06 -9.46 -18.22
C ALA A 69 0.37 -9.85 -18.63
N VAL A 70 1.12 -8.89 -19.17
CA VAL A 70 2.53 -9.04 -19.55
C VAL A 70 3.40 -8.27 -18.58
N LEU A 71 4.51 -8.86 -18.14
CA LEU A 71 5.41 -8.17 -17.21
C LEU A 71 6.16 -7.02 -17.91
N ALA A 72 6.04 -5.83 -17.36
CA ALA A 72 6.88 -4.68 -17.71
C ALA A 72 8.27 -4.77 -17.05
N GLY A 73 8.35 -5.43 -15.89
CA GLY A 73 9.57 -5.58 -15.11
C GLY A 73 9.30 -5.45 -13.61
N LYS A 74 10.32 -5.77 -12.82
CA LYS A 74 10.27 -5.54 -11.37
C LYS A 74 10.65 -4.11 -11.00
N THR A 75 10.02 -3.58 -9.96
CA THR A 75 10.12 -2.16 -9.59
C THR A 75 10.78 -1.94 -8.25
N HIS A 76 11.38 -0.76 -8.10
CA HIS A 76 11.96 -0.33 -6.84
C HIS A 76 10.94 -0.36 -5.69
N THR A 77 11.44 -0.70 -4.51
CA THR A 77 10.71 -0.67 -3.23
C THR A 77 11.54 0.07 -2.19
N ASP A 78 10.87 0.61 -1.17
CA ASP A 78 11.57 0.94 0.06
C ASP A 78 12.21 -0.34 0.63
N GLU A 79 13.36 -0.16 1.28
CA GLU A 79 14.18 -1.23 1.85
C GLU A 79 13.34 -2.17 2.75
N LEU A 80 13.32 -3.45 2.38
CA LEU A 80 12.51 -4.53 3.00
C LEU A 80 11.03 -4.18 3.16
N ALA A 81 10.51 -3.31 2.29
CA ALA A 81 9.19 -2.72 2.37
C ALA A 81 8.89 -1.93 3.67
N TYR A 82 9.87 -1.69 4.54
CA TYR A 82 9.67 -1.17 5.90
C TYR A 82 9.74 0.36 6.01
N SER A 83 9.10 1.04 5.05
CA SER A 83 8.86 2.49 5.08
C SER A 83 7.57 2.85 4.32
N LEU A 84 7.17 4.13 4.41
CA LEU A 84 6.14 4.78 3.59
C LEU A 84 6.71 5.96 2.79
N GLY A 85 8.03 6.18 2.83
CA GLY A 85 8.68 7.37 2.30
C GLY A 85 8.82 7.37 0.78
N GLY A 86 8.98 6.20 0.16
CA GLY A 86 9.24 6.10 -1.28
C GLY A 86 10.69 6.40 -1.66
N THR A 87 11.61 6.30 -0.71
CA THR A 87 13.04 6.53 -0.89
C THR A 87 13.83 5.35 -0.35
N ASN A 88 14.81 4.88 -1.09
CA ASN A 88 15.70 3.79 -0.71
C ASN A 88 17.12 4.32 -0.51
N ALA A 89 17.78 3.99 0.61
CA ALA A 89 19.13 4.49 0.90
C ALA A 89 20.19 3.94 -0.06
N HIS A 90 19.98 2.75 -0.61
CA HIS A 90 20.92 2.06 -1.49
C HIS A 90 20.67 2.39 -2.97
N TYR A 91 19.40 2.50 -3.34
CA TYR A 91 18.99 2.63 -4.74
C TYR A 91 18.36 3.98 -5.11
N GLY A 92 18.19 4.87 -4.13
CA GLY A 92 17.55 6.17 -4.28
C GLY A 92 16.03 6.09 -4.46
N ALA A 93 15.45 7.08 -5.15
CA ALA A 93 14.01 7.23 -5.32
C ALA A 93 13.64 7.51 -6.79
N PRO A 94 12.65 6.80 -7.35
CA PRO A 94 12.06 7.15 -8.63
C PRO A 94 11.44 8.55 -8.60
N ASP A 95 11.41 9.22 -9.75
CA ASP A 95 10.73 10.51 -9.88
C ASP A 95 9.20 10.34 -9.79
N ASN A 96 8.51 11.40 -9.33
CA ASN A 96 7.05 11.47 -9.27
C ASN A 96 6.53 12.36 -10.41
N PRO A 97 6.04 11.79 -11.53
CA PRO A 97 5.57 12.57 -12.67
C PRO A 97 4.38 13.49 -12.34
N ALA A 98 3.58 13.13 -11.32
CA ALA A 98 2.44 13.92 -10.88
C ALA A 98 2.83 15.06 -9.91
N ALA A 99 4.05 15.03 -9.38
CA ALA A 99 4.58 16.07 -8.50
C ALA A 99 6.12 16.14 -8.62
N PRO A 100 6.67 16.72 -9.70
CA PRO A 100 8.12 16.78 -9.91
C PRO A 100 8.88 17.32 -8.69
N GLY A 101 10.01 16.69 -8.35
CA GLY A 101 10.81 17.03 -7.17
C GLY A 101 10.26 16.53 -5.83
N HIS A 102 9.21 15.70 -5.86
CA HIS A 102 8.60 15.09 -4.67
C HIS A 102 8.63 13.57 -4.77
N VAL A 103 8.56 12.91 -3.61
CA VAL A 103 8.56 11.44 -3.55
C VAL A 103 7.27 10.85 -4.13
N CYS A 104 7.35 9.64 -4.67
CA CYS A 104 6.16 8.87 -5.01
C CYS A 104 5.42 8.33 -3.78
N GLY A 105 6.04 8.34 -2.59
CA GLY A 105 5.56 7.59 -1.44
C GLY A 105 5.92 6.10 -1.55
N GLY A 106 5.77 5.38 -0.46
CA GLY A 106 6.27 4.01 -0.36
C GLY A 106 5.37 3.08 0.45
N SER A 107 5.71 1.81 0.56
CA SER A 107 6.94 1.20 0.01
C SER A 107 6.86 0.77 -1.46
N SER A 108 5.70 0.86 -2.12
CA SER A 108 5.54 0.48 -3.53
C SER A 108 5.87 1.62 -4.51
N SER A 109 6.98 2.31 -4.27
CA SER A 109 7.37 3.55 -4.96
C SER A 109 7.61 3.36 -6.46
N GLY A 110 8.35 2.32 -6.85
CA GLY A 110 8.61 2.02 -8.26
C GLY A 110 7.36 1.60 -9.02
N SER A 111 6.47 0.81 -8.41
CA SER A 111 5.19 0.43 -9.04
C SER A 111 4.33 1.66 -9.33
N ALA A 112 4.22 2.58 -8.37
CA ALA A 112 3.47 3.81 -8.57
C ALA A 112 4.14 4.73 -9.60
N ALA A 113 5.46 4.88 -9.56
CA ALA A 113 6.21 5.67 -10.54
C ALA A 113 6.07 5.12 -11.96
N ALA A 114 6.20 3.81 -12.16
CA ALA A 114 6.04 3.16 -13.46
C ALA A 114 4.65 3.39 -14.05
N VAL A 115 3.61 3.27 -13.23
CA VAL A 115 2.24 3.53 -13.64
C VAL A 115 2.02 5.03 -13.87
N ALA A 116 2.41 5.91 -12.97
CA ALA A 116 2.24 7.35 -13.15
C ALA A 116 2.96 7.88 -14.42
N ALA A 117 4.10 7.29 -14.77
CA ALA A 117 4.88 7.64 -15.96
C ALA A 117 4.37 6.99 -17.27
N GLY A 118 3.31 6.17 -17.22
CA GLY A 118 2.80 5.45 -18.40
C GLY A 118 3.74 4.33 -18.90
N ARG A 119 4.73 3.93 -18.10
CA ARG A 119 5.67 2.83 -18.42
C ARG A 119 5.09 1.45 -18.08
N ALA A 120 4.07 1.40 -17.24
CA ALA A 120 3.20 0.25 -17.00
C ALA A 120 1.73 0.71 -16.93
N ASP A 121 0.79 -0.22 -17.06
CA ASP A 121 -0.66 0.06 -16.99
C ASP A 121 -1.24 -0.36 -15.64
N LEU A 122 -0.65 -1.40 -15.04
CA LEU A 122 -1.00 -1.94 -13.73
C LEU A 122 0.27 -2.10 -12.89
N GLY A 123 0.22 -1.70 -11.63
CA GLY A 123 1.26 -1.92 -10.65
C GLY A 123 0.78 -2.90 -9.59
N LEU A 124 1.55 -3.96 -9.34
CA LEU A 124 1.41 -4.82 -8.18
C LEU A 124 2.40 -4.36 -7.10
N GLY A 125 1.91 -4.28 -5.87
CA GLY A 125 2.72 -3.95 -4.69
C GLY A 125 2.15 -4.62 -3.44
N THR A 126 2.65 -4.19 -2.29
CA THR A 126 2.17 -4.67 -0.99
C THR A 126 1.64 -3.50 -0.18
N ASP A 127 0.62 -3.73 0.63
CA ASP A 127 0.14 -2.79 1.64
C ASP A 127 0.22 -3.49 3.00
N THR A 128 1.12 -3.03 3.86
CA THR A 128 1.19 -3.44 5.27
C THR A 128 0.63 -2.34 6.16
N ALA A 129 0.98 -1.10 5.84
CA ALA A 129 0.68 0.08 6.64
C ALA A 129 0.28 1.26 5.75
N GLY A 130 -0.18 1.03 4.52
CA GLY A 130 -0.43 2.07 3.52
C GLY A 130 0.43 1.99 2.26
N SER A 131 1.26 0.96 2.11
CA SER A 131 2.25 0.87 1.03
C SER A 131 1.70 0.75 -0.39
N ILE A 132 0.38 0.68 -0.57
CA ILE A 132 -0.32 0.90 -1.86
C ILE A 132 -1.02 2.25 -1.85
N ARG A 133 -1.75 2.56 -0.77
CA ARG A 133 -2.59 3.75 -0.68
C ARG A 133 -1.79 5.06 -0.65
N VAL A 134 -0.71 5.13 0.12
CA VAL A 134 0.17 6.30 0.18
C VAL A 134 0.75 6.64 -1.18
N PRO A 135 1.40 5.69 -1.90
CA PRO A 135 1.91 6.03 -3.22
C PRO A 135 0.82 6.33 -4.24
N ALA A 136 -0.36 5.69 -4.15
CA ALA A 136 -1.51 6.07 -4.98
C ALA A 136 -1.90 7.54 -4.79
N SER A 137 -2.04 7.97 -3.53
CA SER A 137 -2.37 9.36 -3.19
C SER A 137 -1.35 10.36 -3.69
N TYR A 138 -0.05 10.06 -3.57
CA TYR A 138 1.02 11.00 -3.94
C TYR A 138 1.27 11.06 -5.44
N THR A 139 0.91 10.02 -6.19
CA THR A 139 1.11 9.94 -7.64
C THR A 139 -0.19 10.13 -8.44
N GLY A 140 -1.32 10.37 -7.78
CA GLY A 140 -2.61 10.60 -8.44
C GLY A 140 -3.17 9.35 -9.11
N LEU A 141 -2.97 8.18 -8.51
CA LEU A 141 -3.46 6.89 -8.98
C LEU A 141 -4.60 6.36 -8.10
N TYR A 142 -5.35 5.39 -8.62
CA TYR A 142 -6.15 4.52 -7.77
C TYR A 142 -5.25 3.48 -7.11
N GLY A 143 -5.45 3.24 -5.81
CA GLY A 143 -4.72 2.26 -5.01
C GLY A 143 -5.66 1.37 -4.22
N PHE A 144 -5.71 0.08 -4.55
CA PHE A 144 -6.59 -0.90 -3.92
C PHE A 144 -5.82 -1.85 -3.00
N ARG A 145 -6.26 -1.89 -1.74
CA ARG A 145 -5.88 -2.87 -0.72
C ARG A 145 -7.07 -3.79 -0.49
N PRO A 146 -6.96 -5.10 -0.73
CA PRO A 146 -8.07 -6.02 -0.53
C PRO A 146 -8.28 -6.40 0.94
N THR A 147 -9.42 -7.01 1.20
CA THR A 147 -9.72 -7.72 2.45
C THR A 147 -8.63 -8.76 2.72
N HIS A 148 -8.22 -8.86 3.98
CA HIS A 148 -7.29 -9.92 4.41
C HIS A 148 -7.80 -11.31 4.02
N ALA A 149 -6.90 -12.12 3.48
CA ALA A 149 -7.13 -13.48 2.99
C ALA A 149 -7.89 -13.63 1.66
N ARG A 150 -8.24 -12.53 0.97
CA ARG A 150 -8.78 -12.62 -0.41
C ARG A 150 -7.70 -12.61 -1.49
N ALA A 151 -6.49 -12.17 -1.18
CA ALA A 151 -5.37 -12.16 -2.12
C ALA A 151 -4.25 -13.09 -1.63
N PRO A 152 -3.62 -13.86 -2.53
CA PRO A 152 -2.64 -14.87 -2.16
C PRO A 152 -1.29 -14.21 -1.85
N ARG A 153 -0.52 -14.80 -0.95
CA ARG A 153 0.73 -14.21 -0.42
C ARG A 153 1.95 -15.10 -0.63
N GLU A 154 1.75 -16.27 -1.22
CA GLU A 154 2.78 -17.23 -1.55
C GLU A 154 3.76 -16.60 -2.56
N GLY A 155 5.06 -16.70 -2.28
CA GLY A 155 6.11 -16.04 -3.07
C GLY A 155 6.22 -14.52 -2.86
N MET A 156 5.56 -13.96 -1.85
CA MET A 156 5.74 -12.58 -1.42
C MET A 156 6.63 -12.55 -0.18
N LEU A 157 7.71 -11.75 -0.21
CA LEU A 157 8.55 -11.53 0.96
C LEU A 157 7.71 -10.85 2.07
N PRO A 158 7.59 -11.47 3.27
CA PRO A 158 6.82 -10.89 4.35
C PRO A 158 7.55 -9.71 4.99
N LEU A 159 6.77 -8.72 5.44
CA LEU A 159 7.22 -7.70 6.40
C LEU A 159 6.53 -7.93 7.75
N ALA A 160 5.21 -7.93 7.75
CA ALA A 160 4.41 -8.20 8.93
C ALA A 160 3.19 -9.04 8.52
N PRO A 161 3.29 -10.39 8.54
CA PRO A 161 2.29 -11.28 7.96
C PRO A 161 0.85 -11.11 8.45
N ALA A 162 0.61 -10.57 9.64
CA ALA A 162 -0.76 -10.29 10.10
C ALA A 162 -1.38 -9.09 9.38
N PHE A 163 -0.59 -8.24 8.71
CA PHE A 163 -1.04 -7.00 8.08
C PHE A 163 -0.84 -6.99 6.56
N ASP A 164 0.13 -7.75 6.05
CA ASP A 164 0.52 -7.77 4.65
C ASP A 164 -0.57 -8.31 3.72
N VAL A 165 -0.85 -7.54 2.66
CA VAL A 165 -1.59 -8.01 1.49
C VAL A 165 -0.97 -7.50 0.19
N PRO A 166 -1.06 -8.27 -0.91
CA PRO A 166 -0.86 -7.73 -2.24
C PRO A 166 -1.94 -6.70 -2.55
N GLY A 167 -1.58 -5.64 -3.24
CA GLY A 167 -2.53 -4.63 -3.71
C GLY A 167 -2.12 -4.03 -5.04
N LEU A 168 -3.05 -3.26 -5.62
CA LEU A 168 -3.01 -2.85 -7.01
C LEU A 168 -2.97 -1.32 -7.15
N LEU A 169 -2.24 -0.84 -8.15
CA LEU A 169 -2.10 0.57 -8.53
C LEU A 169 -2.41 0.74 -10.01
N THR A 170 -3.26 1.67 -10.39
CA THR A 170 -3.52 1.99 -11.81
C THR A 170 -4.09 3.40 -11.99
N ARG A 171 -4.07 3.89 -13.23
CA ARG A 171 -4.71 5.14 -13.66
C ARG A 171 -6.20 4.96 -13.97
N ASP A 172 -6.64 3.73 -14.21
CA ASP A 172 -7.95 3.42 -14.77
C ASP A 172 -8.77 2.52 -13.83
N LEU A 173 -9.93 3.02 -13.40
CA LEU A 173 -10.80 2.30 -12.47
C LEU A 173 -11.41 1.01 -13.07
N THR A 174 -11.66 0.97 -14.37
CA THR A 174 -12.14 -0.22 -15.08
C THR A 174 -11.07 -1.30 -15.06
N LEU A 175 -9.82 -0.93 -15.38
CA LEU A 175 -8.68 -1.84 -15.28
C LEU A 175 -8.46 -2.31 -13.84
N LEU A 176 -8.61 -1.41 -12.85
CA LEU A 176 -8.48 -1.78 -11.44
C LEU A 176 -9.47 -2.86 -11.04
N ARG A 177 -10.75 -2.73 -11.44
CA ARG A 177 -11.79 -3.72 -11.15
C ARG A 177 -11.48 -5.05 -11.82
N ALA A 178 -11.08 -5.05 -13.10
CA ALA A 178 -10.71 -6.27 -13.81
C ALA A 178 -9.52 -6.98 -13.16
N ALA A 179 -8.48 -6.23 -12.78
CA ALA A 179 -7.31 -6.76 -12.12
C ALA A 179 -7.60 -7.28 -10.71
N ALA A 180 -8.48 -6.60 -9.96
CA ALA A 180 -8.96 -7.10 -8.68
C ALA A 180 -9.74 -8.41 -8.84
N GLY A 181 -10.63 -8.51 -9.83
CA GLY A 181 -11.35 -9.76 -10.14
C GLY A 181 -10.42 -10.94 -10.48
N ALA A 182 -9.29 -10.68 -11.13
CA ALA A 182 -8.26 -11.70 -11.39
C ALA A 182 -7.43 -12.06 -10.14
N LEU A 183 -7.16 -11.08 -9.27
CA LEU A 183 -6.32 -11.26 -8.09
C LEU A 183 -7.05 -11.97 -6.94
N LEU A 184 -8.33 -11.65 -6.73
CA LEU A 184 -9.07 -12.04 -5.53
C LEU A 184 -9.68 -13.43 -5.62
N ASP A 185 -9.74 -14.11 -4.48
CA ASP A 185 -10.54 -15.31 -4.27
C ASP A 185 -11.99 -14.93 -3.97
N GLY A 186 -12.90 -15.54 -4.73
CA GLY A 186 -14.35 -15.35 -4.62
C GLY A 186 -14.79 -13.92 -4.95
N GLU A 187 -16.11 -13.73 -4.98
CA GLU A 187 -16.72 -12.41 -5.05
C GLU A 187 -17.18 -11.99 -3.65
N GLY A 188 -16.94 -10.73 -3.33
CA GLY A 188 -17.51 -10.09 -2.17
C GLY A 188 -18.96 -9.67 -2.41
N GLY A 189 -19.64 -9.36 -1.32
CA GLY A 189 -20.99 -8.83 -1.33
C GLY A 189 -21.12 -7.70 -0.33
N GLY A 190 -22.00 -6.75 -0.60
CA GLY A 190 -22.25 -5.65 0.30
C GLY A 190 -22.96 -4.50 -0.37
N ARG A 191 -23.20 -3.46 0.41
CA ARG A 191 -23.78 -2.20 -0.06
C ARG A 191 -23.12 -1.05 0.68
N ALA A 192 -23.27 0.17 0.17
CA ALA A 192 -22.90 1.39 0.88
C ALA A 192 -24.16 2.21 1.15
N THR A 193 -24.41 2.52 2.42
CA THR A 193 -25.62 3.22 2.88
C THR A 193 -25.31 4.54 3.57
N ARG A 194 -24.11 4.71 4.14
CA ARG A 194 -23.69 5.91 4.86
C ARG A 194 -22.18 6.12 4.80
N LEU A 195 -21.76 7.37 4.89
CA LEU A 195 -20.35 7.74 5.10
C LEU A 195 -20.10 7.93 6.59
N CYS A 196 -19.07 7.28 7.11
CA CYS A 196 -18.53 7.49 8.44
C CYS A 196 -17.29 8.38 8.32
N VAL A 197 -17.38 9.63 8.79
CA VAL A 197 -16.31 10.63 8.71
C VAL A 197 -15.78 10.89 10.14
N PRO A 198 -14.62 10.36 10.53
CA PRO A 198 -14.11 10.45 11.90
C PRO A 198 -13.46 11.81 12.20
N PRO A 199 -14.11 12.75 12.90
CA PRO A 199 -13.65 14.14 12.99
C PRO A 199 -12.25 14.30 13.59
N ASP A 200 -11.87 13.39 14.49
CA ASP A 200 -10.57 13.32 15.15
C ASP A 200 -9.41 13.02 14.19
N LEU A 201 -9.65 12.37 13.05
CA LEU A 201 -8.62 12.22 12.01
C LEU A 201 -8.51 13.43 11.09
N TRP A 202 -9.57 14.23 10.98
CA TRP A 202 -9.61 15.40 10.10
C TRP A 202 -9.14 16.67 10.81
N SER A 203 -9.38 16.79 12.12
CA SER A 203 -8.98 17.96 12.93
C SER A 203 -7.47 18.18 12.97
N ASP A 204 -6.70 17.10 12.84
CA ASP A 204 -5.24 17.13 12.96
C ASP A 204 -4.55 17.46 11.63
N LEU A 205 -5.34 17.68 10.58
CA LEU A 205 -4.88 17.99 9.24
C LEU A 205 -5.11 19.46 8.92
N SER A 206 -4.33 19.96 7.94
CA SER A 206 -4.56 21.32 7.44
C SER A 206 -5.98 21.48 6.91
N PRO A 207 -6.71 22.56 7.25
CA PRO A 207 -8.03 22.86 6.68
C PRO A 207 -8.04 22.89 5.15
N ARG A 208 -6.90 23.19 4.51
CA ARG A 208 -6.73 23.18 3.05
C ARG A 208 -6.89 21.78 2.46
N VAL A 209 -6.48 20.73 3.18
CA VAL A 209 -6.68 19.32 2.77
C VAL A 209 -8.16 18.98 2.81
N GLY A 210 -8.85 19.34 3.89
CA GLY A 210 -10.30 19.15 4.02
C GLY A 210 -11.07 19.85 2.90
N ALA A 211 -10.74 21.12 2.62
CA ALA A 211 -11.36 21.88 1.54
C ALA A 211 -11.12 21.26 0.15
N ALA A 212 -9.91 20.77 -0.12
CA ALA A 212 -9.57 20.14 -1.40
C ALA A 212 -10.29 18.79 -1.62
N LEU A 213 -10.60 18.05 -0.55
CA LEU A 213 -11.27 16.75 -0.63
C LEU A 213 -12.80 16.81 -0.49
N ALA A 214 -13.35 17.91 0.01
CA ALA A 214 -14.80 18.07 0.21
C ALA A 214 -15.65 17.81 -1.05
N PRO A 215 -15.26 18.25 -2.27
CA PRO A 215 -16.03 17.96 -3.48
C PRO A 215 -16.15 16.46 -3.77
N ALA A 216 -15.07 15.69 -3.59
CA ALA A 216 -15.09 14.24 -3.78
C ALA A 216 -15.99 13.53 -2.77
N ILE A 217 -15.95 13.94 -1.50
CA ILE A 217 -16.84 13.40 -0.46
C ILE A 217 -18.31 13.68 -0.80
N ALA A 218 -18.62 14.87 -1.31
CA ALA A 218 -19.98 15.24 -1.70
C ALA A 218 -20.50 14.38 -2.87
N ARG A 219 -19.65 14.06 -3.86
CA ARG A 219 -20.02 13.23 -5.02
C ARG A 219 -20.37 11.78 -4.68
N LEU A 220 -19.90 11.25 -3.55
CA LEU A 220 -20.29 9.91 -3.10
C LEU A 220 -21.81 9.78 -2.89
N GLY A 221 -22.51 10.88 -2.60
CA GLY A 221 -23.97 10.96 -2.60
C GLY A 221 -24.65 10.12 -1.50
N LEU A 222 -23.96 9.90 -0.38
CA LEU A 222 -24.47 9.12 0.76
C LEU A 222 -24.60 10.01 2.02
N PRO A 223 -25.55 9.72 2.93
CA PRO A 223 -25.67 10.41 4.21
C PRO A 223 -24.37 10.39 5.01
N VAL A 224 -23.98 11.55 5.56
CA VAL A 224 -22.73 11.71 6.31
C VAL A 224 -22.98 11.62 7.81
N HIS A 225 -22.31 10.67 8.47
CA HIS A 225 -22.29 10.51 9.91
C HIS A 225 -20.89 10.83 10.44
N ARG A 226 -20.82 11.75 11.40
CA ARG A 226 -19.56 12.15 12.03
C ARG A 226 -19.40 11.43 13.36
N THR A 227 -18.57 10.38 13.36
CA THR A 227 -18.33 9.54 14.53
C THR A 227 -16.83 9.44 14.78
N PRO A 228 -16.29 9.98 15.89
CA PRO A 228 -14.87 9.88 16.19
C PRO A 228 -14.45 8.42 16.41
N LEU A 229 -13.19 8.09 16.09
CA LEU A 229 -12.62 6.79 16.45
C LEU A 229 -12.30 6.72 17.94
N GLY A 230 -11.91 7.85 18.53
CA GLY A 230 -11.83 8.05 19.97
C GLY A 230 -10.58 7.46 20.65
N HIS A 231 -9.60 7.02 19.87
CA HIS A 231 -8.29 6.55 20.36
C HIS A 231 -7.27 6.50 19.22
N ASP A 232 -6.01 6.81 19.54
CA ASP A 232 -4.90 6.68 18.61
C ASP A 232 -4.17 5.36 18.87
N VAL A 233 -4.15 4.48 17.87
CA VAL A 233 -3.49 3.16 17.93
C VAL A 233 -2.19 3.10 17.14
N THR A 234 -1.66 4.25 16.73
CA THR A 234 -0.46 4.33 15.89
C THR A 234 0.75 3.64 16.53
N ASP A 235 0.98 3.87 17.83
CA ASP A 235 2.10 3.26 18.55
C ASP A 235 1.92 1.75 18.73
N ALA A 236 0.71 1.32 19.10
CA ALA A 236 0.37 -0.11 19.19
C ALA A 236 0.57 -0.81 17.84
N PHE A 237 0.15 -0.18 16.74
CA PHE A 237 0.37 -0.69 15.40
C PHE A 237 1.85 -0.78 15.06
N ALA A 238 2.63 0.26 15.36
CA ALA A 238 4.07 0.28 15.11
C ALA A 238 4.80 -0.83 15.88
N ILE A 239 4.43 -1.08 17.15
CA ILE A 239 4.97 -2.16 17.98
C ILE A 239 4.63 -3.53 17.38
N ALA A 240 3.37 -3.78 17.05
CA ALA A 240 2.94 -5.06 16.48
C ALA A 240 3.60 -5.32 15.11
N GLN A 241 3.70 -4.30 14.26
CA GLN A 241 4.40 -4.38 12.99
C GLN A 241 5.89 -4.69 13.18
N ALA A 242 6.57 -3.98 14.09
CA ALA A 242 7.98 -4.18 14.38
C ALA A 242 8.26 -5.61 14.89
N ALA A 243 7.44 -6.12 15.80
CA ALA A 243 7.57 -7.49 16.28
C ALA A 243 7.52 -8.53 15.16
N GLN A 244 6.62 -8.36 14.18
CA GLN A 244 6.53 -9.28 13.05
C GLN A 244 7.62 -9.07 11.99
N ALA A 245 8.10 -7.84 11.81
CA ALA A 245 9.27 -7.55 10.99
C ALA A 245 10.52 -8.24 11.56
N TRP A 246 10.68 -8.23 12.88
CA TRP A 246 11.75 -8.98 13.55
C TRP A 246 11.58 -10.50 13.41
N GLN A 247 10.36 -11.02 13.53
CA GLN A 247 10.10 -12.45 13.26
C GLN A 247 10.45 -12.85 11.82
N SER A 248 10.21 -11.95 10.86
CA SER A 248 10.44 -12.22 9.43
C SER A 248 11.92 -12.11 9.02
N HIS A 249 12.70 -11.23 9.67
CA HIS A 249 14.04 -10.87 9.22
C HIS A 249 15.14 -10.96 10.29
N GLY A 250 14.80 -11.12 11.57
CA GLY A 250 15.76 -11.07 12.69
C GLY A 250 16.92 -12.05 12.54
N ASP A 251 16.65 -13.30 12.14
CA ASP A 251 17.69 -14.30 11.91
C ASP A 251 18.68 -13.89 10.81
N TRP A 252 18.17 -13.30 9.72
CA TRP A 252 19.01 -12.78 8.64
C TRP A 252 19.83 -11.57 9.10
N ILE A 253 19.23 -10.66 9.88
CA ILE A 253 19.91 -9.48 10.43
C ILE A 253 21.06 -9.89 11.35
N ILE A 254 20.81 -10.83 12.27
CA ILE A 254 21.82 -11.34 13.20
C ILE A 254 22.99 -11.99 12.44
N ARG A 255 22.68 -12.79 11.42
CA ARG A 255 23.67 -13.53 10.64
C ARG A 255 24.49 -12.66 9.69
N GLU A 256 23.83 -11.84 8.88
CA GLU A 256 24.48 -11.09 7.79
C GLU A 256 24.94 -9.69 8.21
N ARG A 257 24.45 -9.16 9.34
CA ARG A 257 24.76 -7.81 9.87
C ARG A 257 24.71 -6.73 8.77
N PRO A 258 23.57 -6.60 8.07
CA PRO A 258 23.43 -5.67 6.96
C PRO A 258 23.54 -4.21 7.42
N GLU A 259 24.01 -3.33 6.52
CA GLU A 259 23.90 -1.89 6.70
C GLU A 259 22.54 -1.40 6.16
N PHE A 260 21.74 -0.78 7.03
CA PHE A 260 20.41 -0.27 6.71
C PHE A 260 20.39 1.24 6.52
N GLY A 261 19.42 1.73 5.75
CA GLY A 261 19.07 3.15 5.76
C GLY A 261 18.63 3.62 7.16
N PRO A 262 18.87 4.90 7.56
CA PRO A 262 18.69 5.34 8.94
C PRO A 262 17.31 5.06 9.55
N GLY A 263 16.23 5.26 8.77
CA GLY A 263 14.86 5.02 9.23
C GLY A 263 14.52 3.55 9.42
N VAL A 264 15.08 2.67 8.60
CA VAL A 264 14.90 1.21 8.70
C VAL A 264 15.77 0.65 9.82
N ALA A 265 17.02 1.14 9.94
CA ALA A 265 17.93 0.81 11.04
C ALA A 265 17.28 1.09 12.41
N ALA A 266 16.71 2.29 12.59
CA ALA A 266 16.04 2.66 13.84
C ALA A 266 14.84 1.76 14.16
N ARG A 267 14.10 1.31 13.14
CA ARG A 267 12.93 0.42 13.32
C ARG A 267 13.35 -0.99 13.70
N PHE A 268 14.37 -1.56 13.06
CA PHE A 268 14.88 -2.88 13.45
C PHE A 268 15.57 -2.87 14.81
N ALA A 269 16.31 -1.80 15.15
CA ALA A 269 16.86 -1.62 16.50
C ALA A 269 15.76 -1.58 17.56
N ARG A 270 14.64 -0.88 17.26
CA ARG A 270 13.46 -0.91 18.14
C ARG A 270 12.82 -2.29 18.18
N ALA A 271 12.72 -2.97 17.06
CA ALA A 271 12.09 -4.28 16.95
C ALA A 271 12.83 -5.37 17.75
N GLU A 272 14.16 -5.36 17.71
CA GLU A 272 15.04 -6.24 18.49
C GLU A 272 14.84 -6.04 20.00
N SER A 273 14.57 -4.81 20.43
CA SER A 273 14.44 -4.46 21.84
C SER A 273 13.05 -4.70 22.43
N LEU A 274 12.07 -5.18 21.64
CA LEU A 274 10.69 -5.33 22.09
C LEU A 274 10.53 -6.49 23.06
N THR A 275 9.85 -6.24 24.17
CA THR A 275 9.46 -7.27 25.13
C THR A 275 8.16 -7.95 24.73
N GLY A 276 7.95 -9.19 25.20
CA GLY A 276 6.69 -9.90 24.98
C GLY A 276 5.48 -9.18 25.56
N GLU A 277 5.65 -8.44 26.66
CA GLU A 277 4.58 -7.65 27.30
C GLU A 277 4.16 -6.46 26.42
N GLU A 278 5.11 -5.68 25.89
CA GLU A 278 4.81 -4.58 24.97
C GLU A 278 4.03 -5.07 23.75
N VAL A 279 4.45 -6.22 23.18
CA VAL A 279 3.78 -6.82 22.02
C VAL A 279 2.37 -7.30 22.38
N ALA A 280 2.18 -7.90 23.56
CA ALA A 280 0.87 -8.37 24.01
C ALA A 280 -0.12 -7.20 24.24
N LEU A 281 0.34 -6.13 24.90
CA LEU A 281 -0.47 -4.92 25.12
C LEU A 281 -0.82 -4.23 23.79
N ALA A 282 0.14 -4.13 22.88
CA ALA A 282 -0.09 -3.59 21.56
C ALA A 282 -1.15 -4.39 20.79
N ARG A 283 -1.05 -5.72 20.76
CA ARG A 283 -2.05 -6.58 20.11
C ARG A 283 -3.45 -6.40 20.71
N LYS A 284 -3.56 -6.35 22.04
CA LYS A 284 -4.84 -6.11 22.71
C LYS A 284 -5.47 -4.78 22.28
N ALA A 285 -4.69 -3.71 22.25
CA ALA A 285 -5.17 -2.40 21.80
C ALA A 285 -5.63 -2.41 20.33
N LEU A 286 -4.94 -3.16 19.46
CA LEU A 286 -5.32 -3.32 18.07
C LEU A 286 -6.62 -4.13 17.91
N ASP A 287 -6.80 -5.19 18.69
CA ASP A 287 -8.03 -6.00 18.67
C ASP A 287 -9.24 -5.16 19.08
N GLU A 288 -9.12 -4.37 20.16
CA GLU A 288 -10.17 -3.45 20.61
C GLU A 288 -10.49 -2.37 19.56
N ALA A 289 -9.48 -1.84 18.86
CA ALA A 289 -9.65 -0.88 17.78
C ALA A 289 -10.32 -1.50 16.54
N ALA A 290 -9.93 -2.72 16.18
CA ALA A 290 -10.52 -3.47 15.09
C ALA A 290 -12.00 -3.75 15.35
N ASP A 291 -12.36 -4.07 16.59
CA ASP A 291 -13.75 -4.28 17.01
C ASP A 291 -14.59 -3.00 16.87
N ARG A 292 -14.06 -1.85 17.31
CA ARG A 292 -14.73 -0.55 17.13
C ARG A 292 -14.91 -0.19 15.66
N LEU A 293 -13.90 -0.41 14.82
CA LEU A 293 -14.00 -0.19 13.37
C LEU A 293 -15.06 -1.09 12.74
N ARG A 294 -15.13 -2.36 13.15
CA ARG A 294 -16.15 -3.29 12.66
C ARG A 294 -17.57 -2.84 13.01
N VAL A 295 -17.78 -2.35 14.23
CA VAL A 295 -19.07 -1.78 14.66
C VAL A 295 -19.39 -0.51 13.86
N LEU A 296 -18.42 0.38 13.67
CA LEU A 296 -18.60 1.64 12.93
C LEU A 296 -19.00 1.40 11.47
N LEU A 297 -18.32 0.45 10.81
CA LEU A 297 -18.63 0.04 9.45
C LEU A 297 -19.99 -0.69 9.41
N GLY A 298 -20.22 -1.66 10.28
CA GLY A 298 -21.48 -2.41 10.35
C GLY A 298 -21.95 -2.90 8.96
N ASP A 299 -23.27 -2.96 8.77
CA ASP A 299 -23.84 -3.13 7.42
C ASP A 299 -23.89 -1.77 6.70
N GLY A 300 -23.05 -1.63 5.68
CA GLY A 300 -23.05 -0.53 4.72
C GLY A 300 -22.44 0.81 5.14
N GLY A 301 -21.70 0.86 6.24
CA GLY A 301 -20.86 2.01 6.55
C GLY A 301 -19.62 2.05 5.67
N VAL A 302 -19.28 3.25 5.20
CA VAL A 302 -18.06 3.55 4.44
C VAL A 302 -17.22 4.51 5.27
N LEU A 303 -16.07 4.09 5.78
CA LEU A 303 -15.14 5.02 6.43
C LEU A 303 -14.49 5.90 5.36
N VAL A 304 -14.53 7.22 5.54
CA VAL A 304 -13.98 8.19 4.59
C VAL A 304 -12.97 9.09 5.30
N LEU A 305 -11.73 9.08 4.80
CA LEU A 305 -10.60 9.82 5.37
C LEU A 305 -9.58 10.19 4.29
N PRO A 306 -8.74 11.21 4.50
CA PRO A 306 -7.62 11.48 3.61
C PRO A 306 -6.68 10.29 3.59
N THR A 307 -6.11 9.97 2.42
CA THR A 307 -5.18 8.85 2.32
C THR A 307 -3.83 9.15 2.97
N ALA A 308 -3.40 10.41 2.89
CA ALA A 308 -2.17 10.92 3.46
C ALA A 308 -2.43 12.29 4.11
N PRO A 309 -1.57 12.77 5.03
CA PRO A 309 -1.81 14.02 5.76
C PRO A 309 -1.72 15.28 4.88
N GLY A 310 -1.31 15.14 3.61
CA GLY A 310 -1.22 16.21 2.64
C GLY A 310 -0.63 15.69 1.33
N VAL A 311 -0.11 16.59 0.52
CA VAL A 311 0.58 16.25 -0.74
C VAL A 311 1.93 15.60 -0.49
N ALA A 312 2.45 14.94 -1.53
CA ALA A 312 3.77 14.34 -1.57
C ALA A 312 4.84 15.32 -0.99
N PRO A 313 5.68 14.88 -0.05
CA PRO A 313 6.82 15.67 0.42
C PRO A 313 7.91 15.83 -0.64
N ALA A 314 8.63 16.94 -0.62
CA ALA A 314 9.80 17.13 -1.47
C ALA A 314 10.91 16.13 -1.10
N PHE A 315 11.75 15.76 -2.07
CA PHE A 315 12.92 14.92 -1.80
C PHE A 315 13.81 15.50 -0.70
N GLY A 316 14.46 14.64 0.08
CA GLY A 316 15.36 15.03 1.17
C GLY A 316 14.68 15.61 2.41
N ARG A 317 13.34 15.72 2.44
CA ARG A 317 12.62 16.03 3.68
C ARG A 317 12.57 14.78 4.57
N PRO A 318 12.84 14.92 5.89
CA PRO A 318 12.77 13.79 6.81
C PRO A 318 11.36 13.20 6.88
N GLU A 319 11.24 11.92 7.21
CA GLU A 319 9.97 11.18 7.37
C GLU A 319 9.14 11.62 8.61
N ASN A 320 9.21 12.88 9.02
CA ASN A 320 8.49 13.41 10.18
C ASN A 320 6.96 13.32 10.05
N ARG A 321 6.44 13.09 8.83
CA ARG A 321 5.02 12.85 8.57
C ARG A 321 4.61 11.39 8.71
N ARG A 322 5.53 10.46 8.98
CA ARG A 322 5.22 9.03 9.07
C ARG A 322 4.18 8.73 10.16
N PRO A 323 4.24 9.25 11.40
CA PRO A 323 3.21 8.99 12.40
C PRO A 323 1.82 9.43 11.96
N ALA A 324 1.70 10.65 11.42
CA ALA A 324 0.43 11.15 10.88
C ALA A 324 -0.09 10.32 9.70
N THR A 325 0.81 9.86 8.84
CA THR A 325 0.44 8.95 7.73
C THR A 325 -0.03 7.61 8.27
N LEU A 326 0.70 7.03 9.22
CA LEU A 326 0.41 5.73 9.82
C LEU A 326 -0.94 5.74 10.55
N ARG A 327 -1.28 6.84 11.24
CA ARG A 327 -2.57 7.01 11.89
C ARG A 327 -3.75 6.92 10.92
N LEU A 328 -3.60 7.45 9.71
CA LEU A 328 -4.62 7.36 8.65
C LEU A 328 -4.64 5.96 8.04
N THR A 329 -3.49 5.33 7.85
CA THR A 329 -3.38 4.13 7.02
C THR A 329 -3.46 2.82 7.79
N CYS A 330 -3.17 2.78 9.10
CA CYS A 330 -3.15 1.55 9.91
C CYS A 330 -4.54 0.94 10.16
N LEU A 331 -5.62 1.69 9.96
CA LEU A 331 -7.00 1.25 10.22
C LEU A 331 -7.42 0.04 9.37
N ALA A 332 -7.06 0.03 8.08
CA ALA A 332 -7.37 -1.07 7.18
C ALA A 332 -6.60 -2.36 7.53
N PRO A 333 -5.27 -2.35 7.69
CA PRO A 333 -4.52 -3.55 8.08
C PRO A 333 -4.90 -4.06 9.47
N LEU A 334 -5.12 -3.21 10.47
CA LEU A 334 -5.47 -3.69 11.81
C LEU A 334 -6.85 -4.37 11.86
N SER A 335 -7.78 -3.96 11.00
CA SER A 335 -9.14 -4.53 10.95
C SER A 335 -9.33 -5.58 9.85
N GLY A 336 -8.30 -5.81 9.02
CA GLY A 336 -8.35 -6.70 7.87
C GLY A 336 -9.39 -6.32 6.80
N THR A 337 -9.81 -5.05 6.79
CA THR A 337 -10.81 -4.51 5.86
C THR A 337 -10.18 -4.05 4.54
N PRO A 338 -10.95 -4.07 3.44
CA PRO A 338 -10.50 -3.54 2.17
C PRO A 338 -10.53 -2.01 2.20
N ALA A 339 -9.62 -1.41 1.42
CA ALA A 339 -9.50 0.04 1.31
C ALA A 339 -9.11 0.43 -0.11
N LEU A 340 -9.71 1.51 -0.61
CA LEU A 340 -9.38 2.09 -1.91
C LEU A 340 -9.02 3.56 -1.72
N SER A 341 -7.80 3.94 -2.11
CA SER A 341 -7.43 5.33 -2.32
C SER A 341 -7.78 5.73 -3.75
N LEU A 342 -8.55 6.80 -3.93
CA LEU A 342 -8.84 7.38 -5.24
C LEU A 342 -8.25 8.79 -5.35
N PRO A 343 -7.82 9.23 -6.54
CA PRO A 343 -7.48 10.62 -6.80
C PRO A 343 -8.72 11.49 -6.57
N ALA A 344 -8.65 12.44 -5.64
CA ALA A 344 -9.84 13.14 -5.14
C ALA A 344 -9.72 14.66 -5.09
N GLY A 345 -8.53 15.20 -5.30
CA GLY A 345 -8.31 16.64 -5.35
C GLY A 345 -6.86 17.00 -5.64
N LEU A 346 -6.63 18.31 -5.77
CA LEU A 346 -5.30 18.90 -5.89
C LEU A 346 -5.08 19.91 -4.77
N LEU A 347 -3.85 19.99 -4.28
CA LEU A 347 -3.39 21.05 -3.38
C LEU A 347 -2.06 21.56 -3.88
N ASP A 348 -1.99 22.86 -4.18
CA ASP A 348 -0.80 23.49 -4.78
C ASP A 348 -0.33 22.74 -6.03
N GLY A 349 -1.27 22.35 -6.90
CA GLY A 349 -1.02 21.63 -8.15
C GLY A 349 -0.63 20.16 -8.00
N ARG A 350 -0.63 19.59 -6.78
CA ARG A 350 -0.19 18.21 -6.50
C ARG A 350 -1.35 17.32 -6.03
N PRO A 351 -1.33 16.01 -6.35
CA PRO A 351 -2.40 15.09 -5.98
C PRO A 351 -2.69 14.96 -4.48
N LEU A 352 -3.97 14.79 -4.17
CA LEU A 352 -4.48 14.31 -2.88
C LEU A 352 -5.40 13.11 -3.11
N GLY A 353 -5.19 12.06 -2.30
CA GLY A 353 -6.03 10.86 -2.29
C GLY A 353 -7.09 10.90 -1.19
N LEU A 354 -8.26 10.33 -1.49
CA LEU A 354 -9.31 10.02 -0.52
C LEU A 354 -9.39 8.50 -0.35
N THR A 355 -9.31 8.02 0.88
CA THR A 355 -9.49 6.60 1.19
C THR A 355 -10.94 6.33 1.51
N LEU A 356 -11.49 5.30 0.88
CA LEU A 356 -12.74 4.64 1.24
C LEU A 356 -12.42 3.28 1.87
N MET A 357 -13.03 2.95 2.99
CA MET A 357 -12.96 1.61 3.60
C MET A 357 -14.37 1.09 3.86
N VAL A 358 -14.58 -0.21 3.63
CA VAL A 358 -15.86 -0.88 3.85
C VAL A 358 -15.66 -2.13 4.70
N ALA A 359 -16.75 -2.80 5.08
CA ALA A 359 -16.66 -4.03 5.84
C ALA A 359 -15.86 -5.11 5.09
N ARG A 360 -15.29 -6.06 5.85
CA ARG A 360 -14.54 -7.20 5.28
C ARG A 360 -15.41 -7.97 4.30
N GLY A 361 -14.85 -8.30 3.14
CA GLY A 361 -15.55 -9.04 2.08
C GLY A 361 -16.50 -8.18 1.24
N CYS A 362 -16.51 -6.86 1.42
CA CYS A 362 -17.30 -5.93 0.59
C CYS A 362 -16.42 -5.18 -0.44
N ASP A 363 -15.26 -5.73 -0.82
CA ASP A 363 -14.24 -5.06 -1.62
C ASP A 363 -14.80 -4.39 -2.88
N GLU A 364 -15.70 -5.07 -3.59
CA GLU A 364 -16.29 -4.66 -4.87
C GLU A 364 -17.09 -3.36 -4.76
N VAL A 365 -17.68 -3.09 -3.58
CA VAL A 365 -18.42 -1.84 -3.29
C VAL A 365 -17.50 -0.63 -3.43
N LEU A 366 -16.19 -0.78 -3.18
CA LEU A 366 -15.23 0.31 -3.30
C LEU A 366 -15.11 0.81 -4.74
N PHE A 367 -15.18 -0.09 -5.73
CA PHE A 367 -15.12 0.29 -7.14
C PHE A 367 -16.39 1.01 -7.58
N ASP A 368 -17.56 0.60 -7.07
CA ASP A 368 -18.83 1.28 -7.34
C ASP A 368 -18.87 2.69 -6.76
N LEU A 369 -18.30 2.87 -5.56
CA LEU A 369 -18.18 4.17 -4.92
C LEU A 369 -17.16 5.08 -5.62
N ALA A 370 -16.00 4.53 -6.00
CA ALA A 370 -14.96 5.27 -6.72
C ALA A 370 -15.46 5.80 -8.07
N ALA A 371 -16.37 5.07 -8.73
CA ALA A 371 -16.97 5.48 -10.01
C ALA A 371 -17.89 6.72 -9.90
N ARG A 372 -18.25 7.15 -8.68
CA ARG A 372 -19.10 8.33 -8.45
C ARG A 372 -18.33 9.65 -8.39
N VAL A 373 -17.01 9.60 -8.19
CA VAL A 373 -16.17 10.77 -7.85
C VAL A 373 -15.47 11.35 -9.06
#